data_AF-A0A497GP49-F1
#
_entry.id   AF-A0A497GP49-F1
#
_cell.length_a   1.000
_cell.length_b   1.000
_cell.length_c   1.000
_cell.angle_alpha   90.00
_cell.angle_beta   90.00
_cell.angle_gamma   90.00
#
_symmetry.space_group_name_H-M   'P 1'
#
loop_
_entity.id
_entity.type
_entity.pdbx_description
1 polymer ?
#
loop_
_entity_poly.entity_id
_entity_poly.type
_entity_poly.pdbx_seq_one_letter_code
_entity_poly.pdbx_strand_id
1 'polypeptide(L)' 'MALRGIERHTLTQKAIIQCFSPIYASVRCSICGEKVIEPKARVKNGKPVCIDCAKGEYYILDGRGISLRRDHPY' A
#
# COMPACT_ATOMS: atom_id res chain seq x y z
N MET A 1 -12.08 -0.04 55.94
CA MET A 1 -12.33 1.25 55.27
C MET A 1 -11.75 1.19 53.85
N ALA A 2 -12.64 1.27 52.84
CA ALA A 2 -12.47 1.48 51.39
C ALA A 2 -11.14 1.14 50.68
N LEU A 3 -11.17 0.08 49.86
CA LEU A 3 -10.19 -0.23 48.81
C LEU A 3 -10.33 0.80 47.67
N ARG A 4 -9.21 1.42 47.26
CA ARG A 4 -9.16 2.42 46.18
C ARG A 4 -9.53 1.75 44.84
N GLY A 5 -10.62 2.22 44.24
CA GLY A 5 -11.13 1.73 42.96
C GLY A 5 -10.15 2.06 41.82
N ILE A 6 -9.84 1.05 41.02
CA ILE A 6 -9.12 1.20 39.75
C ILE A 6 -10.10 1.66 38.67
N GLU A 7 -10.00 2.92 38.27
CA GLU A 7 -10.79 3.50 37.18
C GLU A 7 -10.29 2.96 35.83
N ARG A 8 -11.07 2.07 35.22
CA ARG A 8 -10.82 1.55 33.88
C ARG A 8 -11.29 2.58 32.86
N HIS A 9 -10.38 3.46 32.44
CA HIS A 9 -10.63 4.34 31.30
C HIS A 9 -10.64 3.53 30.00
N THR A 10 -11.83 3.19 29.51
CA THR A 10 -12.01 2.63 28.18
C THR A 10 -11.74 3.74 27.16
N LEU A 11 -10.56 3.68 26.51
CA LEU A 11 -10.23 4.51 25.37
C LEU A 11 -11.14 4.09 24.19
N THR A 12 -12.19 4.86 23.93
CA THR A 12 -13.02 4.71 22.72
C THR A 12 -12.24 5.23 21.52
N GLN A 13 -11.50 4.35 20.86
CA GLN A 13 -10.80 4.69 19.62
C GLN A 13 -11.83 4.94 18.52
N LYS A 14 -12.18 6.20 18.29
CA LYS A 14 -13.09 6.62 17.22
C LYS A 14 -12.40 6.41 15.87
N ALA A 15 -12.70 5.30 15.21
CA ALA A 15 -12.27 5.06 13.84
C ALA A 15 -12.96 6.07 12.90
N ILE A 16 -12.20 7.00 12.35
CA ILE A 16 -12.65 7.88 11.27
C ILE A 16 -12.56 7.05 9.99
N ILE A 17 -13.66 6.39 9.64
CA ILE A 17 -13.76 5.57 8.44
C ILE A 17 -13.53 6.46 7.20
N GLN A 18 -12.62 6.01 6.34
CA GLN A 18 -12.20 6.66 5.11
C GLN A 18 -13.41 6.83 4.17
N CYS A 19 -13.84 8.06 3.91
CA CYS A 19 -15.10 8.32 3.20
C CYS A 19 -15.00 8.17 1.66
N PHE A 20 -13.80 7.96 1.09
CA PHE A 20 -13.66 7.89 -0.36
C PHE A 20 -12.50 6.99 -0.79
N SER A 21 -12.82 5.96 -1.57
CA SER A 21 -11.84 5.15 -2.32
C SER A 21 -12.01 5.44 -3.81
N PRO A 22 -11.14 6.27 -4.42
CA PRO A 22 -11.22 6.57 -5.84
C PRO A 22 -11.14 5.30 -6.69
N ILE A 23 -12.02 5.21 -7.70
CA ILE A 23 -11.97 4.17 -8.72
C ILE A 23 -11.07 4.67 -9.84
N TYR A 24 -9.95 3.99 -10.06
CA TYR A 24 -9.02 4.31 -11.13
C TYR A 24 -9.18 3.37 -12.31
N ALA A 25 -8.85 3.85 -13.51
CA ALA A 25 -8.75 3.01 -14.68
C ALA A 25 -7.63 1.96 -14.54
N SER A 26 -7.76 0.87 -15.30
CA SER A 26 -6.68 -0.11 -15.47
C SER A 26 -5.98 0.12 -16.81
N VAL A 27 -4.66 0.13 -16.82
CA VAL A 27 -3.82 0.09 -18.02
C VAL A 27 -3.12 -1.27 -18.13
N ARG A 28 -2.74 -1.70 -19.33
CA ARG A 28 -1.99 -2.95 -19.50
C ARG A 28 -0.49 -2.67 -19.52
N CYS A 29 0.27 -3.45 -18.75
CA CYS A 29 1.73 -3.42 -18.79
C CYS A 29 2.21 -3.84 -20.18
N SER A 30 3.10 -3.04 -20.79
CA SER A 30 3.62 -3.31 -22.13
C SER A 30 4.68 -4.40 -22.19
N ILE A 31 5.07 -4.98 -21.05
CA ILE A 31 6.07 -6.05 -20.95
C ILE A 31 5.41 -7.38 -20.59
N CYS A 32 4.69 -7.47 -19.47
CA CYS A 32 4.04 -8.71 -19.02
C CYS A 32 2.56 -8.84 -19.44
N GLY A 33 1.89 -7.76 -19.86
CA GLY A 33 0.48 -7.78 -20.27
C GLY A 33 -0.56 -7.67 -19.15
N GLU A 34 -0.13 -7.69 -17.88
CA GLU A 34 -1.03 -7.61 -16.72
C GLU A 34 -1.72 -6.25 -16.63
N LYS A 35 -2.93 -6.24 -16.04
CA LYS A 35 -3.65 -5.00 -15.73
C LYS A 35 -3.07 -4.36 -14.47
N VAL A 36 -2.63 -3.12 -14.60
CA VAL A 36 -2.10 -2.29 -13.52
C VAL A 36 -3.08 -1.13 -13.31
N ILE A 37 -3.37 -0.81 -12.05
CA ILE A 37 -4.13 0.39 -11.73
C ILE A 37 -3.32 1.62 -12.19
N GLU A 38 -3.94 2.51 -12.97
CA GLU A 38 -3.26 3.64 -13.64
C GLU A 38 -2.27 4.40 -12.75
N PRO A 39 -2.62 4.85 -11.52
CA PRO A 39 -1.70 5.57 -10.64
C PRO A 39 -0.46 4.76 -10.18
N LYS A 40 -0.49 3.43 -10.27
CA LYS A 40 0.67 2.58 -9.94
C LYS A 40 1.52 2.22 -11.16
N ALA A 41 1.05 2.50 -12.37
CA ALA A 41 1.83 2.24 -13.58
C ALA A 41 3.02 3.21 -13.67
N ARG A 42 4.17 2.70 -14.14
CA ARG A 42 5.34 3.52 -14.49
C ARG A 42 5.39 3.70 -16.00
N VAL A 43 6.10 4.72 -16.47
CA VAL A 43 6.31 4.97 -17.90
C VAL A 43 7.75 4.64 -18.26
N LYS A 44 7.94 3.72 -19.21
CA LYS A 44 9.25 3.37 -19.78
C LYS A 44 9.16 3.43 -21.29
N ASN A 45 10.02 4.24 -21.92
CA ASN A 45 9.99 4.48 -23.38
C ASN A 45 8.60 4.91 -23.89
N GLY A 46 7.91 5.78 -23.14
CA GLY A 46 6.56 6.25 -23.47
C GLY A 46 5.43 5.23 -23.30
N LYS A 47 5.71 4.03 -22.78
CA LYS A 47 4.73 2.95 -22.60
C LYS A 47 4.48 2.65 -21.11
N PRO A 48 3.24 2.33 -20.71
CA PRO A 48 2.94 1.94 -19.34
C PRO A 48 3.52 0.55 -19.01
N VAL A 49 4.13 0.43 -17.83
CA VAL A 49 4.71 -0.81 -17.30
C VAL A 49 4.34 -0.98 -15.81
N CYS A 50 4.19 -2.22 -15.33
CA CYS A 50 4.03 -2.49 -13.91
C CYS A 50 5.33 -2.17 -13.14
N ILE A 51 5.23 -2.09 -11.81
CA ILE A 51 6.38 -1.77 -10.95
C ILE A 51 7.53 -2.79 -11.11
N ASP A 52 7.20 -4.06 -11.32
CA ASP A 52 8.18 -5.13 -11.55
C ASP A 52 8.89 -5.02 -12.88
N CYS A 53 8.13 -4.81 -13.94
CA CYS A 53 8.69 -4.64 -15.28
C CYS A 53 9.48 -3.32 -15.41
N ALA A 54 9.18 -2.33 -14.56
CA ALA A 54 9.99 -1.13 -14.43
C ALA A 54 11.38 -1.43 -13.81
N LYS A 55 11.52 -2.53 -13.06
CA LYS A 55 12.72 -2.90 -12.28
C LYS A 55 13.18 -1.77 -11.35
N GLY A 56 12.21 -1.04 -10.79
CA GLY A 56 12.47 0.06 -9.87
C GLY A 56 12.70 -0.43 -8.44
N GLU A 57 13.38 0.39 -7.65
CA GLU A 57 13.51 0.17 -6.20
C GLU A 57 12.25 0.67 -5.48
N TYR A 58 11.77 -0.09 -4.51
CA TYR A 58 10.63 0.29 -3.67
C TYR A 58 10.82 -0.19 -2.22
N TYR A 59 10.25 0.57 -1.28
CA TYR A 59 10.30 0.22 0.14
C TYR A 59 9.19 -0.78 0.47
N ILE A 60 9.54 -1.86 1.17
CA ILE A 60 8.60 -2.85 1.70
C ILE A 60 8.64 -2.85 3.22
N LEU A 61 7.47 -3.00 3.84
CA LEU A 61 7.32 -3.25 5.27
C LEU A 61 6.87 -4.71 5.44
N ASP A 62 7.77 -5.57 5.91
CA ASP A 62 7.56 -7.02 5.99
C ASP A 62 7.56 -7.58 7.43
N GLY A 63 7.34 -6.70 8.42
CA GLY A 63 7.35 -7.04 9.85
C GLY A 63 8.73 -7.14 10.51
N ARG A 64 9.81 -7.20 9.72
CA ARG A 64 11.21 -7.09 10.22
C ARG A 64 11.73 -5.65 10.22
N GLY A 65 11.06 -4.78 9.47
CA GLY A 65 11.41 -3.37 9.31
C GLY A 65 11.06 -2.87 7.91
N ILE A 66 11.50 -1.65 7.59
CA ILE A 66 11.41 -1.09 6.24
C ILE A 66 12.68 -1.50 5.49
N SER A 67 12.53 -2.14 4.33
CA SER A 67 13.66 -2.53 3.48
C SER A 67 13.44 -2.11 2.02
N LEU A 68 14.53 -1.87 1.28
CA LEU A 68 14.48 -1.58 -0.15
C LEU A 68 14.50 -2.90 -0.94
N ARG A 69 13.59 -3.05 -1.91
CA ARG A 69 13.49 -4.22 -2.80
C ARG A 69 13.51 -3.78 -4.25
N ARG A 70 14.00 -4.65 -5.14
CA ARG A 70 14.05 -4.46 -6.61
C ARG A 70 13.13 -5.42 -7.36
N ASP A 71 12.54 -6.34 -6.63
CA ASP A 71 11.83 -7.53 -7.07
C ASP A 71 10.54 -7.59 -6.25
N HIS A 72 9.37 -7.31 -6.82
CA HIS A 72 8.08 -7.60 -6.17
C HIS A 72 7.76 -9.07 -6.41
N PRO A 73 7.65 -9.89 -5.35
CA PRO A 73 7.36 -11.31 -5.50
C PRO A 73 5.88 -11.60 -5.85
N TYR A 74 5.08 -10.57 -6.13
CA TYR A 74 3.65 -10.67 -6.45
C TYR A 74 3.27 -9.81 -7.64
#